data_AF-A0A3L6SS12-F1
#
_entry.id   AF-A0A3L6SS12-F1
#
_cell.length_a   1.000
_cell.length_b   1.000
_cell.length_c   1.000
_cell.angle_alpha   90.00
_cell.angle_beta   90.00
_cell.angle_gamma   90.00
#
_symmetry.space_group_name_H-M   'P 1'
#
loop_
_entity.id
_entity.type
_entity.pdbx_description
1 polymer ?
#
loop_
_entity_poly.entity_id
_entity_poly.type
_entity_poly.pdbx_seq_one_letter_code
_entity_poly.pdbx_strand_id
1 'polypeptide(L)'
;MIHQPSGGAGGKVTEMGLQIREMMYEKIKINKILSRITGKPEEQIDEDTKFDYFMSPWEAKDYGIVDSIIDEGKPGLVAPLAGAVPPPKSRVWYLWKASGPTRKIMKDLPSEEKLVLNGNGSATGDDGKLKKTSAS
;
A
#
# COMPACT_ATOMS: atom_id res chain seq x y z
N MET A 1 1.77 6.20 -9.43
CA MET A 1 1.68 5.41 -8.18
C MET A 1 3.08 4.86 -7.93
N ILE A 2 3.52 4.82 -6.69
CA ILE A 2 4.73 4.10 -6.28
C ILE A 2 4.35 3.03 -5.27
N HIS A 3 5.05 1.90 -5.31
CA HIS A 3 4.87 0.78 -4.40
C HIS A 3 6.13 -0.08 -4.38
N GLN A 4 6.23 -0.94 -3.37
CA GLN A 4 7.30 -1.91 -3.24
C GLN A 4 7.25 -2.94 -4.37
N PRO A 5 8.39 -3.52 -4.76
CA PRO A 5 8.42 -4.62 -5.72
C PRO A 5 7.57 -5.80 -5.23
N SER A 6 6.74 -6.34 -6.11
CA SER A 6 5.96 -7.55 -5.85
C SER A 6 6.68 -8.79 -6.38
N GLY A 7 6.66 -9.87 -5.60
CA GLY A 7 7.24 -11.16 -6.00
C GLY A 7 6.69 -12.31 -5.16
N GLY A 8 6.96 -13.53 -5.61
CA GLY A 8 6.63 -14.76 -4.89
C GLY A 8 7.87 -15.63 -4.71
N ALA A 9 7.90 -16.41 -3.64
CA ALA A 9 8.94 -17.41 -3.39
C ALA A 9 8.32 -18.81 -3.34
N GLY A 10 9.01 -19.81 -3.87
CA GLY A 10 8.53 -21.18 -3.97
C GLY A 10 9.67 -22.20 -4.11
N GLY A 11 9.34 -23.49 -3.98
CA GLY A 11 10.32 -24.58 -4.03
C GLY A 11 10.81 -25.02 -2.66
N LYS A 12 12.03 -25.54 -2.59
CA LYS A 12 12.65 -25.95 -1.32
C LYS A 12 12.97 -24.73 -0.46
N VAL A 13 13.11 -24.94 0.86
CA VAL A 13 13.44 -23.87 1.82
C VAL A 13 14.67 -23.04 1.39
N THR A 14 15.71 -23.71 0.85
CA THR A 14 16.92 -23.03 0.36
C THR A 14 16.65 -22.11 -0.84
N GLU A 15 15.80 -22.54 -1.77
CA GLU A 15 15.44 -21.77 -2.98
C GLU A 15 14.56 -20.57 -2.60
N MET A 16 13.57 -20.79 -1.74
CA MET A 16 12.75 -19.73 -1.17
C MET A 16 13.62 -18.68 -0.46
N GLY A 17 14.60 -19.13 0.33
CA GLY A 17 15.52 -18.25 1.03
C GLY A 17 16.36 -17.37 0.07
N LEU A 18 16.76 -17.91 -1.09
CA LEU A 18 17.48 -17.14 -2.11
C LEU A 18 16.56 -16.10 -2.75
N GLN A 19 15.34 -16.49 -3.10
CA GLN A 19 14.35 -15.59 -3.73
C GLN A 19 13.95 -14.44 -2.80
N ILE A 20 13.73 -14.71 -1.51
CA ILE A 20 13.40 -13.67 -0.52
C ILE A 20 14.56 -12.68 -0.38
N ARG A 21 15.80 -13.14 -0.35
CA ARG A 21 16.97 -12.25 -0.29
C ARG A 21 17.06 -11.34 -1.52
N GLU A 22 16.80 -11.88 -2.71
CA GLU A 22 16.78 -11.10 -3.94
C GLU A 22 15.67 -10.04 -3.91
N MET A 23 14.48 -10.40 -3.42
CA MET A 23 13.38 -9.44 -3.25
C MET A 23 13.76 -8.30 -2.28
N MET A 24 14.44 -8.62 -1.17
CA MET A 24 14.93 -7.60 -0.24
C MET A 24 16.00 -6.70 -0.88
N TYR A 25 16.89 -7.28 -1.68
CA TYR A 25 17.90 -6.53 -2.42
C TYR A 25 17.26 -5.55 -3.41
N GLU A 26 16.30 -6.01 -4.22
CA GLU A 26 15.59 -5.16 -5.18
C GLU A 26 14.78 -4.06 -4.48
N LYS A 27 14.13 -4.36 -3.35
CA LYS A 27 13.45 -3.33 -2.53
C LYS A 27 14.41 -2.21 -2.13
N ILE A 28 15.56 -2.55 -1.55
CA ILE A 28 16.56 -1.57 -1.11
C ILE A 28 17.11 -0.76 -2.29
N LYS A 29 17.42 -1.44 -3.40
CA LYS A 29 17.96 -0.82 -4.61
C LYS A 29 17.00 0.19 -5.22
N ILE A 30 15.71 -0.16 -5.34
CA ILE A 30 14.68 0.74 -5.86
C ILE A 30 14.47 1.92 -4.93
N ASN A 31 14.41 1.70 -3.60
CA ASN A 31 14.27 2.80 -2.64
C ASN A 31 15.42 3.81 -2.74
N LYS A 32 16.65 3.34 -2.93
CA LYS A 32 17.83 4.21 -3.15
C LYS A 32 17.74 5.03 -4.43
N ILE A 33 17.27 4.41 -5.52
CA ILE A 33 17.07 5.11 -6.79
C ILE A 33 16.01 6.21 -6.61
N LEU A 34 14.85 5.86 -6.02
CA LEU A 34 13.77 6.80 -5.75
C LEU A 34 14.23 7.95 -4.84
N SER A 35 14.96 7.65 -3.76
CA SER A 35 15.53 8.65 -2.87
C SER A 35 16.44 9.62 -3.64
N ARG A 36 17.34 9.10 -4.47
CA ARG A 36 18.27 9.91 -5.26
C ARG A 36 17.57 10.84 -6.26
N ILE A 37 16.53 10.37 -6.94
CA ILE A 37 15.84 11.18 -7.97
C ILE A 37 14.83 12.16 -7.37
N THR A 38 14.18 11.80 -6.26
CA THR A 38 13.16 12.65 -5.62
C THR A 38 13.75 13.62 -4.58
N GLY A 39 14.98 13.36 -4.12
CA GLY A 39 15.62 14.09 -3.02
C GLY A 39 15.04 13.76 -1.63
N LYS A 40 14.16 12.77 -1.52
CA LYS A 40 13.57 12.33 -0.24
C LYS A 40 14.48 11.34 0.47
N PRO A 41 14.48 11.31 1.82
CA PRO A 41 15.25 10.32 2.58
C PRO A 41 14.74 8.89 2.31
N GLU A 42 15.63 7.90 2.36
CA GLU A 42 15.29 6.48 2.10
C GLU A 42 14.18 5.98 3.04
N GLU A 43 14.15 6.45 4.30
CA GLU A 43 13.10 6.09 5.27
C GLU A 43 11.72 6.56 4.83
N GLN A 44 11.63 7.75 4.21
CA GLN A 44 10.36 8.25 3.70
C GLN A 44 9.91 7.44 2.47
N ILE A 45 10.85 7.09 1.58
CA ILE A 45 10.54 6.25 0.42
C ILE A 45 10.05 4.85 0.87
N ASP A 46 10.66 4.26 1.89
CA ASP A 46 10.25 2.95 2.40
C ASP A 46 8.80 2.95 2.91
N GLU A 47 8.43 3.97 3.69
CA GLU A 47 7.06 4.14 4.18
C GLU A 47 6.07 4.43 3.05
N ASP A 48 6.44 5.32 2.12
CA ASP A 48 5.57 5.70 1.00
C ASP A 48 5.39 4.56 -0.04
N THR A 49 6.32 3.60 -0.13
CA THR A 49 6.23 2.46 -1.06
C THR A 49 5.67 1.19 -0.42
N LYS A 50 5.54 1.13 0.91
CA LYS A 50 5.04 -0.04 1.63
C LYS A 50 3.70 -0.58 1.10
N PHE A 51 2.84 0.33 0.66
CA PHE A 51 1.58 0.04 -0.02
C PHE A 51 1.51 0.84 -1.32
N ASP A 52 0.42 0.67 -2.06
CA ASP A 52 0.15 1.51 -3.23
C ASP A 52 -0.05 2.97 -2.78
N TYR A 53 0.87 3.83 -3.18
CA TYR A 53 0.81 5.26 -2.95
C TYR A 53 0.43 5.99 -4.23
N PHE A 54 -0.86 6.32 -4.33
CA PHE A 54 -1.43 7.03 -5.46
C PHE A 54 -1.18 8.55 -5.35
N MET A 55 -0.87 9.14 -6.50
CA MET A 55 -0.59 10.56 -6.67
C MET A 55 -1.24 11.04 -7.95
N SER A 56 -1.85 12.22 -7.87
CA SER A 56 -2.14 13.02 -9.07
C SER A 56 -0.85 13.47 -9.76
N PRO A 57 -0.91 13.95 -11.02
CA PRO A 57 0.28 14.50 -11.69
C PRO A 57 0.94 15.65 -10.90
N TRP A 58 0.14 16.49 -10.24
CA TRP A 58 0.60 17.58 -9.38
C TRP A 58 1.34 17.06 -8.14
N GLU A 59 0.74 16.09 -7.44
CA GLU A 59 1.41 15.45 -6.31
C GLU A 59 2.69 14.72 -6.73
N ALA A 60 2.72 14.10 -7.92
CA ALA A 60 3.91 13.45 -8.44
C ALA A 60 5.03 14.45 -8.76
N LYS A 61 4.68 15.64 -9.26
CA LYS A 61 5.62 16.74 -9.46
C LYS A 61 6.18 17.23 -8.13
N ASP A 62 5.32 17.49 -7.14
CA ASP A 62 5.72 17.91 -5.80
C ASP A 62 6.53 16.82 -5.07
N TYR A 63 6.29 15.54 -5.39
CA TYR A 63 7.05 14.41 -4.88
C TYR A 63 8.45 14.31 -5.52
N GLY A 64 8.69 14.96 -6.66
CA GLY A 64 9.96 14.89 -7.40
C GLY A 64 10.05 13.69 -8.36
N ILE A 65 8.91 13.12 -8.77
CA ILE A 65 8.86 12.00 -9.74
C ILE A 65 8.86 12.53 -11.18
N VAL A 66 8.26 13.70 -11.40
CA VAL A 66 8.17 14.34 -12.71
C VAL A 66 8.53 15.82 -12.61
N ASP A 67 9.12 16.39 -13.66
CA ASP A 67 9.57 17.78 -13.65
C ASP A 67 8.46 18.79 -13.97
N SER A 68 7.53 18.40 -14.85
CA SER A 68 6.49 19.29 -15.37
C SER A 68 5.26 18.51 -15.84
N ILE A 69 4.13 19.21 -15.92
CA ILE A 69 2.85 18.67 -16.35
C ILE A 69 2.51 19.39 -17.65
N ILE A 70 2.26 18.63 -18.71
CA ILE A 70 1.80 19.15 -20.00
C ILE A 70 0.28 19.03 -20.02
N ASP A 71 -0.41 20.16 -20.22
CA ASP A 71 -1.85 20.22 -20.31
C ASP A 71 -2.25 20.90 -21.63
N GLU A 72 -2.96 20.17 -22.48
CA GLU A 72 -3.53 20.69 -23.74
C GLU A 72 -4.84 21.46 -23.51
N GLY A 73 -5.33 21.47 -22.28
CA GLY A 73 -6.49 22.25 -21.88
C GLY A 73 -7.83 21.74 -22.34
N LYS A 74 -7.87 20.47 -22.76
CA LYS A 74 -9.09 19.74 -23.04
C LYS A 74 -9.85 19.54 -21.73
N PRO A 75 -11.03 20.16 -21.55
CA PRO A 75 -11.78 20.05 -20.30
C PRO A 75 -12.15 18.58 -20.03
N GLY A 76 -11.86 18.08 -18.82
CA GLY A 76 -12.39 16.79 -18.33
C GLY A 76 -11.40 15.65 -18.13
N LEU A 77 -10.14 15.79 -18.58
CA LEU A 77 -9.05 14.86 -18.26
C LEU A 77 -7.98 15.47 -17.33
N VAL A 78 -7.85 16.78 -17.35
CA VAL A 78 -6.94 17.57 -16.50
C VAL A 78 -7.68 18.83 -16.01
N ALA A 79 -7.27 19.36 -14.86
CA ALA A 79 -7.87 20.54 -14.24
C ALA A 79 -7.93 21.75 -15.20
N PRO A 80 -8.89 22.68 -15.07
CA PRO A 80 -9.13 23.71 -16.08
C PRO A 80 -7.96 24.70 -16.20
N LEU A 81 -7.65 25.06 -17.46
CA LEU A 81 -6.52 25.88 -17.95
C LEU A 81 -6.26 27.26 -17.30
N ALA A 82 -7.13 27.76 -16.44
CA ALA A 82 -7.00 29.10 -15.90
C ALA A 82 -6.40 29.06 -14.49
N GLY A 83 -5.09 28.79 -14.45
CA GLY A 83 -4.25 28.92 -13.27
C GLY A 83 -3.47 27.63 -12.95
N ALA A 84 -2.23 27.80 -12.45
CA ALA A 84 -1.39 26.73 -11.90
C ALA A 84 -1.95 26.15 -10.59
N VAL A 85 -3.27 26.12 -10.44
CA VAL A 85 -3.95 25.69 -9.23
C VAL A 85 -4.27 24.21 -9.41
N PRO A 86 -3.77 23.33 -8.52
CA PRO A 86 -4.10 21.92 -8.60
C PRO A 86 -5.62 21.72 -8.52
N PRO A 87 -6.17 20.66 -9.15
CA PRO A 87 -7.59 20.39 -9.09
C PRO A 87 -8.05 20.30 -7.63
N PRO A 88 -9.24 20.83 -7.30
CA PRO A 88 -9.77 20.72 -5.95
C PRO A 88 -9.93 19.23 -5.58
N LYS A 89 -9.56 18.89 -4.34
CA LYS A 89 -9.66 17.52 -3.83
C LYS A 89 -11.11 17.06 -3.87
N SER A 90 -11.37 15.90 -4.49
CA SER A 90 -12.70 15.31 -4.54
C SER A 90 -13.11 14.73 -3.18
N ARG A 91 -14.42 14.52 -2.97
CA ARG A 91 -14.96 13.93 -1.72
C ARG A 91 -14.39 12.55 -1.39
N VAL A 92 -13.94 11.81 -2.42
CA VAL A 92 -13.34 10.47 -2.29
C VAL A 92 -11.82 10.49 -2.16
N TRP A 93 -11.17 11.65 -2.28
CA TRP A 93 -9.71 11.79 -2.29
C TRP A 93 -9.02 11.14 -1.09
N TYR A 94 -9.63 11.21 0.10
CA TYR A 94 -9.08 10.61 1.33
C TYR A 94 -9.07 9.07 1.34
N LEU A 95 -9.91 8.41 0.54
CA LEU A 95 -9.95 6.94 0.47
C LEU A 95 -8.69 6.36 -0.20
N TRP A 96 -7.96 7.19 -0.96
CA TRP A 96 -6.86 6.76 -1.83
C TRP A 96 -5.46 7.08 -1.29
N LYS A 97 -5.34 7.76 -0.14
CA LYS A 97 -4.05 8.04 0.49
C LYS A 97 -3.73 6.97 1.54
N ALA A 98 -2.69 6.18 1.30
CA ALA A 98 -2.17 5.21 2.29
C ALA A 98 -1.82 5.88 3.64
N SER A 99 -1.48 7.17 3.63
CA SER A 99 -1.11 7.97 4.81
C SER A 99 -2.26 8.75 5.48
N GLY A 100 -3.51 8.52 5.06
CA GLY A 100 -4.70 9.18 5.61
C GLY A 100 -5.24 8.54 6.91
N PRO A 101 -6.56 8.67 7.20
CA PRO A 101 -7.23 8.06 8.36
C PRO A 101 -7.07 6.53 8.46
N THR A 102 -6.48 5.90 7.45
CA THR A 102 -5.94 4.54 7.45
C THR A 102 -5.06 4.24 8.65
N ARG A 103 -4.37 5.20 9.28
CA ARG A 103 -3.63 4.95 10.53
C ARG A 103 -4.54 4.49 11.70
N LYS A 104 -5.81 4.93 11.73
CA LYS A 104 -6.82 4.44 12.70
C LYS A 104 -7.35 3.06 12.28
N ILE A 105 -7.62 2.86 10.99
CA ILE A 105 -8.11 1.59 10.45
C ILE A 105 -7.06 0.47 10.61
N MET A 106 -5.78 0.77 10.42
CA MET A 106 -4.65 -0.14 10.63
C MET A 106 -4.42 -0.51 12.10
N LYS A 107 -4.92 0.30 13.05
CA LYS A 107 -4.87 -0.01 14.48
C LYS A 107 -5.80 -1.18 14.87
N ASP A 108 -6.86 -1.35 14.08
CA ASP A 108 -7.89 -2.37 14.27
C ASP A 108 -7.73 -3.57 13.31
N LEU A 109 -6.73 -3.53 12.41
CA LEU A 109 -6.37 -4.71 11.62
C LEU A 109 -5.68 -5.75 12.53
N PRO A 110 -5.98 -7.06 12.36
CA PRO A 110 -5.24 -8.11 13.05
C PRO A 110 -3.75 -8.01 12.67
N SER A 111 -2.87 -7.81 13.66
CA SER A 111 -1.43 -7.89 13.44
C SER A 111 -1.00 -9.33 13.16
N GLU A 112 0.11 -9.54 12.43
CA GLU A 112 0.66 -10.88 12.20
C GLU A 112 0.86 -11.66 13.51
N GLU A 113 1.27 -10.98 14.58
CA GLU A 113 1.38 -11.53 15.93
C GLU A 113 0.06 -12.11 16.47
N LYS A 114 -1.08 -11.47 16.19
CA LYS A 114 -2.42 -11.93 16.60
C LYS A 114 -2.92 -13.11 15.76
N LEU A 115 -2.50 -13.20 14.49
CA LEU A 115 -2.82 -14.31 13.60
C LEU A 115 -2.00 -15.57 13.94
N VAL A 116 -0.74 -15.40 14.34
CA VAL A 116 0.13 -16.50 14.80
C VAL A 116 -0.36 -17.08 16.13
N LEU A 117 -0.86 -16.25 17.06
CA LEU A 117 -1.42 -16.73 18.33
C LEU A 117 -2.73 -17.51 18.16
N ASN A 118 -3.59 -17.10 17.22
CA ASN A 118 -4.84 -17.80 16.92
C ASN A 118 -4.66 -19.06 16.05
N GLY A 119 -3.49 -19.26 15.43
CA GLY A 119 -3.16 -20.42 14.59
C GLY A 119 -2.78 -21.69 15.35
N ASN A 120 -2.63 -21.63 16.69
CA ASN A 120 -2.28 -22.78 17.53
C ASN A 120 -3.49 -23.49 18.18
N GLY A 121 -4.72 -23.13 17.81
CA GLY A 121 -5.93 -23.85 18.21
C GLY A 121 -6.19 -25.03 17.29
N SER A 122 -5.80 -26.23 17.72
CA SER A 122 -6.02 -27.49 17.01
C SER A 122 -7.45 -27.65 16.50
N ALA A 123 -7.58 -27.93 15.22
CA ALA A 123 -8.78 -28.51 14.64
C ALA A 123 -9.13 -29.83 15.35
N THR A 124 -10.29 -29.87 15.99
CA THR A 124 -11.09 -31.09 16.16
C THR A 124 -12.49 -30.78 15.66
N GLY A 125 -12.99 -31.66 14.80
CA GLY A 125 -14.16 -31.43 13.97
C GLY A 125 -15.49 -31.39 14.70
N ASP A 126 -16.49 -30.97 13.92
CA ASP A 126 -17.89 -31.41 13.83
C ASP A 126 -18.36 -32.36 14.95
N ASP A 127 -19.51 -32.16 15.61
CA ASP A 127 -20.79 -32.57 15.04
C ASP A 127 -21.96 -31.77 15.64
N GLY A 128 -22.84 -31.28 14.78
CA GLY A 128 -24.09 -30.62 15.19
C GLY A 128 -25.06 -31.54 15.93
N LYS A 129 -25.78 -30.98 16.92
CA LYS A 129 -27.11 -31.47 17.33
C LYS A 129 -27.99 -30.40 18.00
N LEU A 130 -29.04 -30.06 17.25
CA LEU A 130 -30.45 -29.91 17.64
C LEU A 130 -30.86 -28.98 18.79
N LYS A 131 -31.61 -27.94 18.39
CA LYS A 131 -32.65 -27.24 19.17
C LYS A 131 -33.41 -28.18 20.13
N LYS A 132 -33.55 -27.76 21.39
CA LYS A 132 -34.75 -28.02 22.18
C LYS A 132 -35.19 -26.77 22.93
N THR A 133 -36.40 -26.36 22.60
CA THR A 133 -37.30 -25.47 23.32
C THR A 133 -37.94 -26.21 24.50
N SER A 134 -37.98 -25.59 25.69
CA SER A 134 -38.98 -25.76 26.76
C SER A 134 -38.53 -24.89 27.94
N ALA A 135 -39.20 -23.78 28.29
CA ALA A 135 -40.43 -23.71 29.06
C ALA A 135 -40.29 -24.32 30.46
N SER A 136 -40.05 -23.48 31.46
CA SER A 136 -40.76 -23.38 32.75
C SER A 136 -40.33 -22.10 33.46
#